data_AF-A0A5P9P7E4-F1
#
_entry.id   AF-A0A5P9P7E4-F1
#
_cell.length_a   1.000
_cell.length_b   1.000
_cell.length_c   1.000
_cell.angle_alpha   90.00
_cell.angle_beta   90.00
_cell.angle_gamma   90.00
#
_symmetry.space_group_name_H-M   'P 1'
#
loop_
_entity.id
_entity.type
_entity.pdbx_description
1 polymer ?
#
loop_
_entity_poly.entity_id
_entity_poly.type
_entity_poly.pdbx_seq_one_letter_code
_entity_poly.pdbx_strand_id
1 'polypeptide(L)' 'MAVSTLIERVAEHVQNGDQSADEHRQRVRTALHHIHLPKLDACGMIVHDTETDQVRNVTGEPSQELLTAIESYVARE' A
#
# COMPACT_ATOMS: atom_id res chain seq x y z
N MET A 1 -5.14 7.86 -7.24
CA MET A 1 -3.70 7.60 -7.47
C MET A 1 -3.63 6.27 -8.19
N ALA A 2 -2.89 6.17 -9.29
CA ALA A 2 -2.81 4.92 -10.04
C ALA A 2 -2.16 3.83 -9.19
N VAL A 3 -2.65 2.59 -9.27
CA VAL A 3 -2.09 1.44 -8.56
C VAL A 3 -0.63 1.24 -8.98
N SER A 4 -0.29 1.45 -10.25
CA SER A 4 1.10 1.43 -10.74
C SER A 4 2.04 2.40 -9.99
N THR A 5 1.60 3.63 -9.74
CA THR A 5 2.38 4.62 -8.96
C THR A 5 2.53 4.19 -7.51
N LEU A 6 1.49 3.59 -6.92
CA LEU A 6 1.55 3.05 -5.57
C LEU A 6 2.56 1.90 -5.47
N ILE A 7 2.59 1.03 -6.48
CA ILE A 7 3.53 -0.10 -6.55
C ILE A 7 4.97 0.40 -6.56
N GLU A 8 5.32 1.38 -7.39
CA GLU A 8 6.69 1.92 -7.42
C GLU A 8 7.10 2.48 -6.05
N ARG A 9 6.21 3.28 -5.42
CA ARG A 9 6.49 3.84 -4.09
C ARG A 9 6.67 2.77 -3.02
N VAL A 10 5.84 1.72 -3.04
CA VAL A 10 5.96 0.61 -2.08
C VAL A 10 7.23 -0.20 -2.36
N ALA A 11 7.58 -0.44 -3.63
CA ALA A 11 8.80 -1.14 -4.00
C ALA A 11 10.07 -0.36 -3.62
N GLU A 12 10.04 0.98 -3.65
CA GLU A 12 11.15 1.82 -3.16
C GLU A 12 11.30 1.77 -1.63
N HIS A 13 10.19 1.62 -0.91
CA HIS A 13 10.17 1.62 0.56
C HIS A 13 10.45 0.24 1.17
N VAL A 14 10.05 -0.84 0.48
CA VAL A 14 10.30 -2.21 0.92
C VAL A 14 11.71 -2.61 0.49
N GLN A 15 12.69 -2.39 1.37
CA GLN A 15 14.04 -2.90 1.16
C GLN A 15 14.02 -4.43 1.18
N ASN A 16 14.27 -5.05 0.03
CA ASN A 16 14.59 -6.48 -0.05
C ASN A 16 16.06 -6.65 -0.42
N GLY A 17 16.80 -7.35 0.44
CA GLY A 17 18.19 -7.67 0.20
C GLY A 17 18.36 -8.53 -1.06
N ASP A 18 19.29 -8.10 -1.91
CA ASP A 18 19.90 -8.85 -3.03
C ASP A 18 18.99 -9.34 -4.17
N GLN A 19 17.71 -8.94 -4.22
CA GLN A 19 16.86 -9.20 -5.37
C GLN A 19 17.02 -8.15 -6.47
N SER A 20 16.92 -8.59 -7.73
CA SER A 20 16.81 -7.66 -8.87
C SER A 20 15.58 -6.77 -8.70
N ALA A 21 15.73 -5.47 -9.00
CA ALA A 21 14.68 -4.47 -8.85
C ALA A 21 13.39 -4.85 -9.62
N ASP A 22 13.51 -5.50 -10.78
CA ASP A 22 12.35 -5.93 -11.57
C ASP A 22 11.60 -7.11 -10.92
N GLU A 23 12.31 -8.09 -10.37
CA GLU A 23 11.69 -9.21 -9.65
C GLU A 23 10.99 -8.71 -8.38
N HIS A 24 11.64 -7.77 -7.69
CA HIS A 24 11.07 -7.14 -6.51
C HIS A 24 9.77 -6.39 -6.85
N ARG A 25 9.80 -5.54 -7.89
CA ARG A 25 8.63 -4.79 -8.36
C ARG A 25 7.48 -5.71 -8.76
N GLN A 26 7.77 -6.81 -9.46
CA GLN A 26 6.74 -7.76 -9.87
C GLN A 26 6.10 -8.46 -8.67
N ARG A 27 6.89 -8.87 -7.67
CA ARG A 27 6.37 -9.46 -6.43
C ARG A 27 5.49 -8.48 -5.67
N VAL A 28 5.95 -7.23 -5.51
CA VAL A 28 5.17 -6.17 -4.85
C VAL A 28 3.88 -5.93 -5.61
N ARG A 29 3.91 -5.82 -6.94
CA ARG A 29 2.71 -5.67 -7.77
C ARG A 29 1.68 -6.77 -7.53
N THR A 30 2.10 -8.03 -7.60
CA THR A 30 1.19 -9.17 -7.41
C THR A 30 0.62 -9.19 -5.99
N ALA A 31 1.45 -9.00 -4.96
CA ALA A 31 0.98 -9.00 -3.58
C ALA A 31 0.05 -7.82 -3.29
N LEU A 32 0.41 -6.62 -3.76
CA LEU A 32 -0.39 -5.42 -3.55
C LEU A 32 -1.76 -5.56 -4.19
N HIS A 33 -1.80 -5.95 -5.46
CA HIS A 33 -3.04 -6.04 -6.24
C HIS A 33 -3.97 -7.16 -5.75
N HIS A 34 -3.43 -8.35 -5.43
CA HIS A 34 -4.26 -9.50 -5.08
C HIS A 34 -4.51 -9.68 -3.58
N ILE A 35 -3.65 -9.15 -2.71
CA ILE A 35 -3.73 -9.41 -1.27
C ILE A 35 -4.01 -8.13 -0.51
N HIS A 36 -3.23 -7.06 -0.74
CA HIS A 36 -3.29 -5.88 0.11
C HIS A 36 -4.44 -4.94 -0.26
N LEU A 37 -4.63 -4.61 -1.54
CA LEU A 37 -5.70 -3.70 -1.96
C LEU A 37 -7.10 -4.23 -1.60
N PRO A 38 -7.46 -5.52 -1.87
CA PRO A 38 -8.78 -6.03 -1.51
C PRO A 38 -9.02 -6.04 0.01
N LYS A 39 -7.99 -6.29 0.81
CA LYS A 39 -8.10 -6.28 2.28
C LYS A 39 -8.27 -4.87 2.83
N LEU A 40 -7.52 -3.90 2.30
CA LEU A 40 -7.61 -2.50 2.71
C LEU A 40 -8.95 -1.88 2.31
N ASP A 41 -9.48 -2.28 1.15
CA ASP A 41 -10.83 -1.90 0.69
C ASP A 41 -11.91 -2.50 1.59
N ALA A 42 -11.80 -3.80 1.93
CA ALA A 42 -12.71 -4.46 2.87
C ALA A 42 -12.69 -3.83 4.28
N CYS A 43 -11.55 -3.29 4.72
CA CYS A 43 -11.43 -2.55 5.97
C CYS A 43 -11.95 -1.10 5.87
N GLY A 44 -12.34 -0.63 4.68
CA GLY A 44 -12.80 0.73 4.45
C GLY A 44 -11.70 1.79 4.58
N MET A 45 -10.43 1.40 4.50
CA MET A 45 -9.29 2.33 4.60
C MET A 45 -8.94 2.98 3.26
N ILE A 46 -9.19 2.24 2.16
CA ILE A 46 -9.05 2.73 0.79
C ILE A 46 -10.31 2.38 0.01
N VAL A 47 -10.48 3.01 -1.14
CA VAL A 47 -11.34 2.54 -2.21
C VAL A 47 -10.45 2.12 -3.37
N HIS A 48 -10.54 0.86 -3.77
CA HIS A 48 -9.86 0.31 -4.94
C HIS A 48 -10.82 0.15 -6.11
N ASP A 49 -10.59 0.92 -7.17
CA ASP A 49 -11.36 0.85 -8.41
C ASP A 49 -10.63 -0.06 -9.40
N THR A 50 -11.12 -1.29 -9.55
CA THR A 50 -10.53 -2.31 -10.43
C THR A 50 -10.74 -2.03 -11.91
N GLU A 51 -11.72 -1.21 -12.28
CA GLU A 51 -11.97 -0.85 -13.69
C GLU A 51 -10.96 0.19 -14.18
N THR A 52 -10.56 1.13 -13.32
CA THR A 52 -9.67 2.24 -13.66
C THR A 52 -8.25 2.09 -13.11
N ASP A 53 -7.97 1.01 -12.36
CA ASP A 53 -6.69 0.74 -11.70
C ASP A 53 -6.28 1.91 -10.77
N GLN A 54 -7.26 2.46 -10.05
CA GLN A 54 -7.09 3.61 -9.17
C GLN A 54 -7.31 3.24 -7.71
N VAL A 55 -6.48 3.80 -6.84
CA VAL A 55 -6.64 3.78 -5.39
C VAL A 55 -6.96 5.18 -4.90
N ARG A 56 -7.95 5.27 -4.02
CA ARG A 56 -8.28 6.47 -3.25
C ARG A 56 -8.20 6.17 -1.77
N ASN A 57 -7.55 7.05 -1.01
CA ASN A 57 -7.56 6.95 0.45
C ASN A 57 -8.91 7.37 0.99
N VAL A 58 -9.42 6.63 1.96
CA VAL A 58 -10.59 7.02 2.73
C VAL A 58 -10.09 7.63 4.02
N THR A 59 -10.05 8.96 4.09
CA THR A 59 -9.78 9.68 5.35
C THR A 59 -11.04 9.68 6.20
N GLY A 60 -11.19 8.65 7.02
CA GLY A 60 -12.16 8.59 8.12
C GLY A 60 -11.47 8.42 9.47
N GLU A 61 -12.20 8.64 10.56
CA GLU A 61 -11.71 8.48 11.94
C GLU A 61 -10.81 7.24 12.15
N PRO A 62 -11.18 6.00 11.75
CA PRO A 62 -10.34 4.82 11.96
C PRO A 62 -9.03 4.83 11.17
N SER A 63 -9.02 5.44 9.98
CA SER A 63 -7.78 5.58 9.19
C SER A 63 -6.80 6.55 9.85
N GLN A 64 -7.33 7.57 10.50
CA GLN A 64 -6.55 8.64 11.13
C GLN A 64 -5.98 8.17 12.47
N GLU A 65 -6.79 7.47 13.28
CA GLU A 65 -6.32 6.80 14.50
C GLU A 65 -5.18 5.82 14.20
N LEU A 66 -5.34 4.99 13.16
CA LEU A 66 -4.32 4.01 12.80
C LEU A 66 -3.04 4.68 12.25
N LEU A 67 -3.17 5.77 11.49
CA LEU A 67 -2.03 6.56 11.04
C LEU A 67 -1.26 7.15 12.23
N THR A 68 -1.98 7.78 13.18
CA THR A 68 -1.37 8.32 14.41
C THR A 68 -0.70 7.22 15.23
N ALA A 69 -1.29 6.03 15.32
CA ALA A 69 -0.69 4.89 16.01
C ALA A 69 0.61 4.43 15.32
N ILE A 70 0.64 4.33 13.98
CA ILE A 70 1.84 3.98 13.22
C ILE A 70 2.93 5.03 13.40
N GLU A 71 2.61 6.31 13.26
CA GLU A 71 3.57 7.41 13.44
C GLU A 71 4.18 7.38 14.85
N SER A 72 3.37 7.09 15.87
CA SER A 72 3.85 6.95 17.25
C SER A 72 4.80 5.76 17.45
N TYR A 73 4.62 4.68 16.69
CA TYR A 73 5.47 3.49 16.76
C TYR A 73 6.78 3.71 16.02
N VAL A 74 6.73 4.25 14.80
CA VAL A 74 7.92 4.57 13.98
C VAL A 74 8.79 5.63 14.66
N ALA A 75 8.20 6.60 15.36
CA ALA A 75 8.95 7.60 16.13
C ALA A 75 9.66 7.04 17.39
N ARG A 76 9.41 5.77 17.75
CA ARG A 76 10.03 5.09 18.91
C ARG A 76 11.15 4.12 18.50
N GLU A 77 11.36 3.89 17.22
CA GLU A 77 12.50 3.14 16.65
C GLU A 77 13.64 4.10 16.25
#